data_AF-A0A813YQF7-F1
#
_entry.id   AF-A0A813YQF7-F1
#
_cell.length_a   1.000
_cell.length_b   1.000
_cell.length_c   1.000
_cell.angle_alpha   90.00
_cell.angle_beta   90.00
_cell.angle_gamma   90.00
#
_symmetry.space_group_name_H-M   'P 1'
#
loop_
_entity.id
_entity.type
_entity.pdbx_description
1 polymer ?
#
loop_
_entity_poly.entity_id
_entity_poly.type
_entity_poly.pdbx_seq_one_letter_code
_entity_poly.pdbx_strand_id
1 'polypeptide(L)'
;MSSPFRQQRSFPCRIPVRISRNYSKLPPITPSIHSIDDENRSTKTTNTPRSVDQINLSRQPTPIVNSTEYNNFKSSLSIDSIDIDHEISPKDVSEFWNKLRQHISKETSKNSDNHGCQQTPNKVVRIFVSSTFTDFFNEREVLIKQVFPELRDELEPVGLQIIDCDLRWGVPKDSTTEQTILTCLEELDRCFEDNGQPFFIGLVSDKYGWVPKIDDLPKNITERYRWIDGASITLMEFIHGAFRTHNPNAFFLIRNSENVLKNLPEKYLDRFRDKDELSQKQIQELKQQLSDIVPAEHIFNYDCFYNRLDSTSGRERVNIDGLQDFGAKVKSFLSDAIHKWYPENFDSQSSSNAEQKQMTTFLLNKTQFFVDRPEEFSALAKYVTGVHDDFTLLYRKVAHPEGHPPMLAIRGQAGDGKTMLLGKFVLHIEEKMKDKFLLFYHFLDGAFHPNASHFMYNALVKKLDKYLEDNNLQYSEAGERLLTTSETFLPRAIELLSIPLVIIIDGLDKGDIHQQRKYCNEFPFGYYRDLRSDHTYIVLSCENESALYQEINNYYHYELDLKPLTNEQCSLYIEGFFTRFNKINTK
;
A
#
# COMPACT_ATOMS: atom_id res chain seq x y z
N MET A 1 -46.09 -10.53 44.84
CA MET A 1 -45.58 -10.20 43.49
C MET A 1 -44.68 -8.98 43.64
N SER A 2 -43.54 -8.96 42.93
CA SER A 2 -42.46 -7.96 42.96
C SER A 2 -41.66 -7.84 44.27
N SER A 3 -40.35 -8.12 44.17
CA SER A 3 -39.27 -7.78 45.10
C SER A 3 -37.97 -7.56 44.29
N PRO A 4 -37.02 -6.71 44.74
CA PRO A 4 -36.26 -5.80 43.87
C PRO A 4 -34.71 -5.86 44.01
N PHE A 5 -34.03 -5.03 43.19
CA PHE A 5 -32.77 -4.28 43.43
C PHE A 5 -31.43 -4.94 43.86
N ARG A 6 -30.34 -4.33 43.32
CA ARG A 6 -28.88 -4.36 43.67
C ARG A 6 -28.03 -5.47 43.01
N GLN A 7 -26.79 -5.28 42.56
CA GLN A 7 -25.75 -4.27 42.86
C GLN A 7 -24.62 -4.32 41.80
N GLN A 8 -24.01 -3.18 41.46
CA GLN A 8 -22.66 -3.08 40.86
C GLN A 8 -21.58 -3.55 41.84
N ARG A 9 -20.52 -4.24 41.37
CA ARG A 9 -19.13 -4.09 41.83
C ARG A 9 -18.10 -4.49 40.75
N SER A 10 -16.98 -3.80 40.86
CA SER A 10 -15.79 -3.59 40.01
C SER A 10 -14.66 -4.64 40.06
N PHE A 11 -13.96 -4.82 38.92
CA PHE A 11 -12.52 -5.18 38.65
C PHE A 11 -11.86 -6.42 39.35
N PRO A 12 -10.77 -7.05 38.83
CA PRO A 12 -9.81 -6.60 37.81
C PRO A 12 -9.40 -7.61 36.71
N CYS A 13 -8.77 -7.05 35.67
CA CYS A 13 -8.03 -7.71 34.61
C CYS A 13 -6.67 -8.24 35.14
N ARG A 14 -6.33 -9.51 34.90
CA ARG A 14 -4.98 -10.07 35.06
C ARG A 14 -4.67 -11.02 33.90
N ILE A 15 -3.85 -10.57 32.97
CA ILE A 15 -3.19 -11.39 31.94
C ILE A 15 -1.84 -11.86 32.53
N PRO A 16 -1.52 -13.16 32.57
CA PRO A 16 -0.20 -13.61 32.97
C PRO A 16 0.78 -13.57 31.79
N VAL A 17 1.80 -12.71 31.88
CA VAL A 17 3.01 -12.76 31.07
C VAL A 17 3.93 -13.84 31.66
N ARG A 18 4.17 -14.93 30.93
CA ARG A 18 5.24 -15.90 31.27
C ARG A 18 6.50 -15.56 30.48
N ILE A 19 7.49 -15.01 31.19
CA ILE A 19 8.89 -14.91 30.77
C ILE A 19 9.58 -16.20 31.23
N SER A 20 10.09 -17.03 30.31
CA SER A 20 11.05 -18.07 30.63
C SER A 20 12.46 -17.59 30.26
N ARG A 21 13.23 -17.21 31.28
CA ARG A 21 14.69 -17.22 31.24
C ARG A 21 15.14 -18.63 31.57
N ASN A 22 15.98 -19.24 30.74
CA ASN A 22 16.92 -20.27 31.19
C ASN A 22 18.24 -20.11 30.45
N TYR A 23 19.25 -19.69 31.21
CA TYR A 23 20.67 -19.80 30.87
C TYR A 23 21.10 -21.25 31.09
N SER A 24 21.76 -21.86 30.10
CA SER A 24 22.71 -22.96 30.34
C SER A 24 23.97 -22.73 29.51
N LYS A 25 25.09 -22.84 30.22
CA LYS A 25 26.48 -22.58 29.80
C LYS A 25 26.99 -23.69 28.87
N LEU A 26 27.71 -23.33 27.82
CA LEU A 26 28.73 -24.17 27.16
C LEU A 26 29.94 -23.30 26.72
N PRO A 27 31.16 -23.87 26.66
CA PRO A 27 32.44 -23.17 26.87
C PRO A 27 33.08 -22.61 25.58
N PRO A 28 34.14 -21.77 25.69
CA PRO A 28 34.79 -21.18 24.52
C PRO A 28 35.79 -22.16 23.89
N ILE A 29 35.80 -22.23 22.56
CA ILE A 29 36.87 -22.89 21.80
C ILE A 29 37.68 -21.81 21.07
N THR A 30 38.98 -21.82 21.36
CA THR A 30 40.04 -20.98 20.82
C THR A 30 40.35 -21.26 19.34
N PRO A 31 40.96 -20.31 18.62
CA PRO A 31 41.38 -20.49 17.23
C PRO A 31 42.73 -21.20 17.17
N SER A 32 42.84 -22.30 16.41
CA SER A 32 44.12 -22.91 16.07
C SER A 32 44.48 -22.60 14.62
N ILE A 33 45.52 -21.78 14.48
CA ILE A 33 46.36 -21.64 13.30
C ILE A 33 47.14 -22.96 13.13
N HIS A 34 47.13 -23.53 11.93
CA HIS A 34 48.26 -24.31 11.42
C HIS A 34 48.34 -24.20 9.90
N SER A 35 49.42 -23.56 9.47
CA SER A 35 50.12 -23.72 8.20
C SER A 35 50.46 -25.19 7.93
N ILE A 36 50.50 -25.59 6.66
CA ILE A 36 51.62 -26.29 6.02
C ILE A 36 51.43 -26.21 4.50
N ASP A 37 52.57 -25.94 3.86
CA ASP A 37 52.81 -25.64 2.48
C ASP A 37 52.78 -26.84 1.51
N ASP A 38 52.83 -26.46 0.24
CA ASP A 38 53.70 -27.00 -0.82
C ASP A 38 53.18 -27.96 -1.92
N GLU A 39 53.29 -27.39 -3.14
CA GLU A 39 53.89 -27.93 -4.37
C GLU A 39 53.21 -29.07 -5.15
N ASN A 40 52.69 -28.72 -6.35
CA ASN A 40 53.31 -28.99 -7.66
C ASN A 40 52.30 -28.67 -8.79
N ARG A 41 52.53 -27.65 -9.63
CA ARG A 41 53.38 -27.57 -10.84
C ARG A 41 52.73 -28.14 -12.13
N SER A 42 52.38 -27.17 -13.00
CA SER A 42 52.39 -27.16 -14.47
C SER A 42 51.45 -28.05 -15.27
N THR A 43 50.70 -27.44 -16.20
CA THR A 43 51.15 -27.32 -17.61
C THR A 43 50.29 -26.31 -18.38
N LYS A 44 50.97 -25.50 -19.19
CA LYS A 44 50.43 -24.59 -20.19
C LYS A 44 49.94 -25.39 -21.40
N THR A 45 48.83 -24.98 -22.01
CA THR A 45 48.73 -24.92 -23.48
C THR A 45 47.78 -23.81 -23.90
N THR A 46 48.34 -22.90 -24.69
CA THR A 46 47.72 -21.87 -25.52
C THR A 46 46.79 -22.46 -26.57
N ASN A 47 45.70 -21.77 -26.91
CA ASN A 47 45.24 -21.58 -28.29
C ASN A 47 44.09 -20.56 -28.35
N THR A 48 44.33 -19.44 -29.05
CA THR A 48 43.33 -18.68 -29.83
C THR A 48 43.50 -19.13 -31.31
N PRO A 49 42.59 -18.85 -32.29
CA PRO A 49 41.63 -17.74 -32.34
C PRO A 49 40.28 -17.98 -33.10
N ARG A 50 39.49 -16.89 -33.20
CA ARG A 50 38.46 -16.51 -34.23
C ARG A 50 36.97 -16.86 -34.04
N SER A 51 36.25 -15.84 -33.51
CA SER A 51 35.16 -15.02 -34.11
C SER A 51 33.89 -15.62 -34.75
N VAL A 52 32.77 -14.90 -34.50
CA VAL A 52 31.46 -14.85 -35.21
C VAL A 52 30.46 -15.92 -34.69
N ASP A 53 29.27 -15.68 -34.12
CA ASP A 53 28.27 -14.59 -34.08
C ASP A 53 27.53 -14.59 -32.72
N GLN A 54 27.26 -13.40 -32.14
CA GLN A 54 26.29 -13.20 -31.07
C GLN A 54 25.11 -12.37 -31.60
N ILE A 55 23.92 -12.98 -31.63
CA ILE A 55 22.65 -12.30 -31.90
C ILE A 55 22.23 -11.58 -30.61
N ASN A 56 22.42 -10.26 -30.59
CA ASN A 56 21.96 -9.36 -29.54
C ASN A 56 20.59 -8.76 -29.95
N LEU A 57 19.52 -9.20 -29.30
CA LEU A 57 18.20 -8.54 -29.34
C LEU A 57 18.18 -7.42 -28.28
N SER A 58 18.70 -6.25 -28.65
CA SER A 58 18.48 -5.01 -27.90
C SER A 58 17.18 -4.35 -28.38
N ARG A 59 16.21 -4.19 -27.47
CA ARG A 59 15.05 -3.30 -27.70
C ARG A 59 15.48 -1.87 -27.38
N GLN A 60 15.42 -1.02 -28.40
CA GLN A 60 15.68 0.41 -28.31
C GLN A 60 14.57 1.14 -27.53
N PRO A 61 14.90 2.16 -26.72
CA PRO A 61 13.91 3.12 -26.23
C PRO A 61 13.50 4.09 -27.35
N THR A 62 12.20 4.34 -27.44
CA THR A 62 11.55 5.29 -28.36
C THR A 62 11.95 6.76 -28.10
N PRO A 63 11.82 7.66 -29.09
CA PRO A 63 12.61 8.88 -29.19
C PRO A 63 12.13 10.03 -28.30
N ILE A 64 13.13 10.74 -27.76
CA ILE A 64 13.06 12.05 -27.11
C ILE A 64 12.54 13.07 -28.14
N VAL A 65 11.45 13.76 -27.80
CA VAL A 65 10.97 14.92 -28.56
C VAL A 65 12.02 16.03 -28.46
N ASN A 66 12.46 16.53 -29.62
CA ASN A 66 13.58 17.44 -29.81
C ASN A 66 13.46 18.76 -29.04
N SER A 67 14.55 19.13 -28.39
CA SER A 67 14.79 20.31 -27.55
C SER A 67 15.03 21.63 -28.31
N THR A 68 14.45 21.80 -29.50
CA THR A 68 14.73 22.97 -30.38
C THR A 68 13.56 23.92 -30.60
N GLU A 69 12.34 23.60 -30.16
CA GLU A 69 11.20 24.53 -30.24
C GLU A 69 10.94 25.32 -28.93
N TYR A 70 11.62 25.00 -27.84
CA TYR A 70 11.43 25.67 -26.54
C TYR A 70 12.33 26.91 -26.33
N ASN A 71 13.27 27.18 -27.25
CA ASN A 71 14.25 28.27 -27.12
C ASN A 71 13.90 29.58 -27.85
N ASN A 72 12.75 29.66 -28.53
CA ASN A 72 12.34 30.86 -29.30
C ASN A 72 11.33 31.77 -28.61
N PHE A 73 11.06 31.60 -27.31
CA PHE A 73 10.19 32.50 -26.53
C PHE A 73 10.96 33.30 -25.45
N LYS A 74 12.29 33.40 -25.57
CA LYS A 74 13.16 34.25 -24.74
C LYS A 74 13.87 35.30 -25.58
N SER A 75 13.12 36.24 -26.14
CA SER A 75 13.71 37.49 -26.66
C SER A 75 12.69 38.63 -26.73
N SER A 76 12.09 38.99 -25.60
CA SER A 76 11.58 40.34 -25.36
C SER A 76 11.05 40.43 -23.94
N LEU A 77 11.83 41.08 -23.07
CA LEU A 77 11.43 41.83 -21.87
C LEU A 77 12.66 41.94 -20.97
N SER A 78 13.56 42.86 -21.31
CA SER A 78 14.46 43.46 -20.34
C SER A 78 13.61 44.22 -19.32
N ILE A 79 13.56 43.74 -18.09
CA ILE A 79 13.02 44.49 -16.96
C ILE A 79 14.17 44.63 -15.98
N ASP A 80 14.50 45.88 -15.70
CA ASP A 80 15.60 46.32 -14.86
C ASP A 80 15.59 45.64 -13.49
N SER A 81 16.79 45.32 -13.02
CA SER A 81 17.10 44.79 -11.70
C SER A 81 16.57 45.71 -10.60
N ILE A 82 15.62 45.21 -9.82
CA ILE A 82 15.19 45.84 -8.57
C ILE A 82 16.01 45.17 -7.46
N ASP A 83 16.85 45.96 -6.78
CA ASP A 83 17.52 45.59 -5.54
C ASP A 83 16.46 45.33 -4.45
N ILE A 84 16.50 44.16 -3.82
CA ILE A 84 15.61 43.79 -2.70
C ILE A 84 16.50 43.49 -1.50
N ASP A 85 16.82 44.53 -0.74
CA ASP A 85 17.31 44.45 0.64
C ASP A 85 16.23 45.07 1.53
N HIS A 86 15.30 44.25 2.05
CA HIS A 86 14.41 44.68 3.13
C HIS A 86 14.09 43.51 4.07
N GLU A 87 14.67 43.53 5.27
CA GLU A 87 14.19 42.73 6.40
C GLU A 87 12.70 43.02 6.65
N ILE A 88 11.86 42.00 6.53
CA ILE A 88 10.41 42.10 6.77
C ILE A 88 10.17 42.42 8.25
N SER A 89 9.61 43.59 8.53
CA SER A 89 9.27 44.02 9.89
C SER A 89 7.92 43.44 10.34
N PRO A 90 7.66 43.28 11.65
CA PRO A 90 6.35 42.88 12.18
C PRO A 90 5.17 43.79 11.80
N LYS A 91 5.42 44.97 11.19
CA LYS A 91 4.39 45.87 10.65
C LYS A 91 3.96 45.50 9.21
N ASP A 92 4.75 44.70 8.51
CA ASP A 92 4.60 44.44 7.07
C ASP A 92 3.99 43.07 6.76
N VAL A 93 3.54 42.33 7.79
CA VAL A 93 2.83 41.04 7.63
C VAL A 93 1.62 41.20 6.71
N SER A 94 0.82 42.24 6.92
CA SER A 94 -0.34 42.52 6.05
C SER A 94 0.08 42.83 4.62
N GLU A 95 1.23 43.47 4.39
CA GLU A 95 1.75 43.75 3.05
C GLU A 95 2.20 42.45 2.35
N PHE A 96 2.92 41.58 3.07
CA PHE A 96 3.29 40.25 2.59
C PHE A 96 2.05 39.46 2.14
N TRP A 97 1.02 39.38 2.99
CA TRP A 97 -0.21 38.65 2.66
C TRP A 97 -1.01 39.31 1.54
N ASN A 98 -1.00 40.65 1.43
CA ASN A 98 -1.58 41.35 0.29
C ASN A 98 -0.89 40.98 -1.02
N LYS A 99 0.45 40.97 -1.05
CA LYS A 99 1.25 40.56 -2.22
C LYS A 99 0.96 39.10 -2.59
N LEU A 100 0.91 38.23 -1.58
CA LEU A 100 0.63 36.82 -1.77
C LEU A 100 -0.76 36.59 -2.35
N ARG A 101 -1.81 37.24 -1.82
CA ARG A 101 -3.17 37.16 -2.39
C ARG A 101 -3.21 37.60 -3.84
N GLN A 102 -2.58 38.74 -4.16
CA GLN A 102 -2.51 39.22 -5.54
C GLN A 102 -1.80 38.22 -6.46
N HIS A 103 -0.78 37.52 -5.96
CA HIS A 103 -0.08 36.48 -6.71
C HIS A 103 -0.98 35.26 -6.94
N ILE A 104 -1.63 34.74 -5.89
CA ILE A 104 -2.58 33.62 -5.97
C ILE A 104 -3.67 33.93 -6.99
N SER A 105 -4.35 35.08 -6.88
CA SER A 105 -5.41 35.48 -7.82
C SER A 105 -4.95 35.57 -9.28
N LYS A 106 -3.71 36.02 -9.53
CA LYS A 106 -3.12 36.11 -10.88
C LYS A 106 -2.79 34.75 -11.48
N GLU A 107 -2.45 33.75 -10.65
CA GLU A 107 -2.17 32.39 -11.11
C GLU A 107 -3.47 31.60 -11.32
N THR A 108 -4.44 31.72 -10.42
CA THR A 108 -5.76 31.07 -10.58
C THR A 108 -6.46 31.50 -11.87
N SER A 109 -6.33 32.78 -12.27
CA SER A 109 -6.89 33.30 -13.52
C SER A 109 -6.15 32.89 -14.79
N LYS A 110 -4.93 32.33 -14.69
CA LYS A 110 -4.21 31.74 -15.83
C LYS A 110 -4.50 30.25 -16.03
N ASN A 111 -4.93 29.57 -14.96
CA ASN A 111 -5.20 28.14 -14.96
C ASN A 111 -6.69 27.78 -15.12
N SER A 112 -7.55 28.76 -15.47
CA SER A 112 -9.00 28.54 -15.61
C SER A 112 -9.40 27.63 -16.79
N ASP A 113 -8.48 27.31 -17.69
CA ASP A 113 -8.74 26.56 -18.93
C ASP A 113 -7.94 25.25 -18.96
N ASN A 114 -8.20 24.31 -18.03
CA ASN A 114 -8.08 22.85 -18.19
C ASN A 114 -8.09 22.12 -16.84
N HIS A 115 -9.26 21.94 -16.26
CA HIS A 115 -9.48 20.92 -15.22
C HIS A 115 -10.55 19.93 -15.69
N GLY A 116 -10.41 19.47 -16.94
CA GLY A 116 -11.03 18.24 -17.38
C GLY A 116 -10.22 17.09 -16.81
N CYS A 117 -10.81 16.35 -15.87
CA CYS A 117 -10.23 15.15 -15.29
C CYS A 117 -10.03 14.10 -16.40
N GLN A 118 -8.85 14.09 -17.04
CA GLN A 118 -8.39 12.89 -17.71
C GLN A 118 -7.96 11.94 -16.60
N GLN A 119 -8.93 11.20 -16.08
CA GLN A 119 -8.70 10.13 -15.11
C GLN A 119 -7.69 9.16 -15.72
N THR A 120 -6.45 9.21 -15.28
CA THR A 120 -5.56 8.07 -15.49
C THR A 120 -6.14 6.91 -14.67
N PRO A 121 -6.13 5.68 -15.20
CA PRO A 121 -6.61 4.50 -14.47
C PRO A 121 -5.65 4.09 -13.32
N ASN A 122 -5.02 5.06 -12.65
CA ASN A 122 -4.18 4.81 -11.50
C ASN A 122 -5.05 4.59 -10.26
N LYS A 123 -5.00 3.36 -9.77
CA LYS A 123 -5.66 2.87 -8.55
C LYS A 123 -5.05 3.43 -7.26
N VAL A 124 -4.34 4.55 -7.33
CA VAL A 124 -3.50 5.07 -6.24
C VAL A 124 -4.00 6.43 -5.81
N VAL A 125 -4.38 6.54 -4.54
CA VAL A 125 -4.80 7.75 -3.86
C VAL A 125 -3.64 8.28 -3.03
N ARG A 126 -3.04 9.38 -3.44
CA ARG A 126 -1.98 10.06 -2.67
C ARG A 126 -2.57 11.08 -1.71
N ILE A 127 -2.22 10.99 -0.42
CA ILE A 127 -2.68 11.91 0.62
C ILE A 127 -1.47 12.66 1.16
N PHE A 128 -1.44 13.98 0.98
CA PHE A 128 -0.34 14.83 1.43
C PHE A 128 -0.62 15.42 2.81
N VAL A 129 0.34 15.32 3.74
CA VAL A 129 0.22 15.86 5.10
C VAL A 129 1.24 16.97 5.33
N SER A 130 0.75 18.22 5.37
CA SER A 130 1.53 19.40 5.65
C SER A 130 1.36 19.86 7.10
N SER A 131 2.47 20.04 7.81
CA SER A 131 2.49 20.62 9.16
C SER A 131 3.90 21.05 9.53
N THR A 132 4.03 21.87 10.57
CA THR A 132 5.32 22.04 11.26
C THR A 132 5.79 20.71 11.87
N PHE A 133 7.12 20.52 11.90
CA PHE A 133 7.72 19.21 12.19
C PHE A 133 7.75 18.86 13.69
N THR A 134 7.87 19.84 14.57
CA THR A 134 8.25 19.61 15.97
C THR A 134 7.09 19.36 16.91
N ASP A 135 5.89 19.84 16.58
CA ASP A 135 4.74 19.94 17.46
C ASP A 135 3.54 19.06 17.08
N PHE A 136 3.48 18.54 15.85
CA PHE A 136 2.41 17.64 15.39
C PHE A 136 2.81 16.16 15.42
N PHE A 137 3.70 15.78 16.33
CA PHE A 137 4.16 14.39 16.46
C PHE A 137 2.98 13.44 16.72
N ASN A 138 2.14 13.76 17.70
CA ASN A 138 1.10 12.85 18.18
C ASN A 138 -0.05 12.73 17.16
N GLU A 139 -0.40 13.83 16.51
CA GLU A 139 -1.38 13.88 15.43
C GLU A 139 -0.94 13.01 14.25
N ARG A 140 0.31 13.16 13.80
CA ARG A 140 0.86 12.30 12.73
C ARG A 140 0.90 10.83 13.13
N GLU A 141 1.18 10.51 14.40
CA GLU A 141 1.10 9.13 14.87
C GLU A 141 -0.34 8.58 14.82
N VAL A 142 -1.36 9.40 15.12
CA VAL A 142 -2.77 9.01 14.94
C VAL A 142 -3.07 8.76 13.47
N LEU A 143 -2.58 9.62 12.55
CA LEU A 143 -2.76 9.42 11.12
C LEU A 143 -2.16 8.09 10.65
N ILE A 144 -0.89 7.82 11.02
CA ILE A 144 -0.14 6.64 10.57
C ILE A 144 -0.64 5.34 11.21
N LYS A 145 -1.03 5.37 12.49
CA LYS A 145 -1.39 4.16 13.25
C LYS A 145 -2.87 3.82 13.25
N GLN A 146 -3.74 4.78 12.91
CA GLN A 146 -5.19 4.62 12.99
C GLN A 146 -5.86 5.03 11.68
N VAL A 147 -5.76 6.30 11.27
CA VAL A 147 -6.54 6.83 10.14
C VAL A 147 -6.19 6.18 8.81
N PHE A 148 -4.91 6.16 8.43
CA PHE A 148 -4.51 5.59 7.14
C PHE A 148 -4.68 4.07 7.07
N PRO A 149 -4.37 3.28 8.11
CA PRO A 149 -4.72 1.85 8.14
C PRO A 149 -6.22 1.61 7.94
N GLU A 150 -7.08 2.31 8.67
CA GLU A 150 -8.53 2.14 8.54
C GLU A 150 -9.06 2.57 7.17
N LEU A 151 -8.51 3.63 6.56
CA LEU A 151 -8.86 4.01 5.20
C LEU A 151 -8.37 2.96 4.18
N ARG A 152 -7.21 2.33 4.38
CA ARG A 152 -6.76 1.23 3.50
C ARG A 152 -7.71 0.05 3.59
N ASP A 153 -8.14 -0.33 4.79
CA ASP A 153 -9.12 -1.40 4.97
C ASP A 153 -10.46 -1.10 4.25
N GLU A 154 -10.85 0.17 4.19
CA GLU A 154 -12.05 0.63 3.47
C GLU A 154 -11.86 0.65 1.94
N LEU A 155 -10.69 1.07 1.47
CA LEU A 155 -10.43 1.37 0.06
C LEU A 155 -9.83 0.20 -0.75
N GLU A 156 -9.07 -0.69 -0.11
CA GLU A 156 -8.48 -1.87 -0.76
C GLU A 156 -9.54 -2.76 -1.45
N PRO A 157 -10.72 -3.03 -0.82
CA PRO A 157 -11.79 -3.81 -1.46
C PRO A 157 -12.39 -3.17 -2.70
N VAL A 158 -12.35 -1.85 -2.85
CA VAL A 158 -12.80 -1.15 -4.08
C VAL A 158 -11.66 -0.93 -5.07
N GLY A 159 -10.50 -1.51 -4.78
CA GLY A 159 -9.34 -1.49 -5.64
C GLY A 159 -8.60 -0.16 -5.65
N LEU A 160 -8.75 0.65 -4.60
CA LEU A 160 -7.98 1.88 -4.38
C LEU A 160 -6.89 1.64 -3.33
N GLN A 161 -5.70 2.15 -3.59
CA GLN A 161 -4.54 2.03 -2.71
C GLN A 161 -4.14 3.39 -2.17
N ILE A 162 -3.82 3.50 -0.89
CA ILE A 162 -3.40 4.76 -0.29
C ILE A 162 -1.87 4.87 -0.24
N ILE A 163 -1.36 6.03 -0.63
CA ILE A 163 0.01 6.46 -0.33
C ILE A 163 -0.06 7.71 0.56
N ASP A 164 0.30 7.55 1.82
CA ASP A 164 0.51 8.64 2.77
C ASP A 164 1.83 9.36 2.50
N CYS A 165 1.75 10.56 1.94
CA CYS A 165 2.89 11.43 1.67
C CYS A 165 3.22 12.26 2.91
N ASP A 166 3.89 11.62 3.88
CA ASP A 166 4.42 12.24 5.09
C ASP A 166 5.94 12.46 4.94
N LEU A 167 6.33 13.69 4.63
CA LEU A 167 7.72 14.07 4.37
C LEU A 167 8.62 14.13 5.63
N ARG A 168 8.11 13.79 6.81
CA ARG A 168 8.93 13.70 8.03
C ARG A 168 10.05 12.67 7.93
N TRP A 169 9.83 11.63 7.14
CA TRP A 169 10.75 10.52 6.93
C TRP A 169 11.47 10.60 5.58
N GLY A 170 11.12 11.56 4.72
CA GLY A 170 11.57 11.64 3.33
C GLY A 170 12.67 12.67 3.07
N VAL A 171 12.91 13.61 3.99
CA VAL A 171 13.96 14.64 3.83
C VAL A 171 15.20 14.26 4.66
N PRO A 172 16.35 13.93 4.02
CA PRO A 172 17.61 13.70 4.73
C PRO A 172 17.98 14.88 5.62
N LYS A 173 18.54 14.62 6.81
CA LYS A 173 18.93 15.67 7.77
C LYS A 173 19.97 16.66 7.22
N ASP A 174 20.75 16.21 6.25
CA ASP A 174 21.83 16.97 5.62
C ASP A 174 21.39 17.60 4.28
N SER A 175 20.08 17.67 4.01
CA SER A 175 19.54 18.28 2.80
C SER A 175 19.78 19.80 2.81
N THR A 176 20.14 20.34 1.66
CA THR A 176 20.19 21.79 1.45
C THR A 176 18.78 22.42 1.51
N THR A 177 18.73 23.74 1.70
CA THR A 177 17.49 24.53 1.64
C THR A 177 16.74 24.29 0.33
N GLU A 178 17.44 24.33 -0.80
CA GLU A 178 16.89 24.06 -2.13
C GLU A 178 16.30 22.63 -2.21
N GLN A 179 17.08 21.62 -1.83
CA GLN A 179 16.63 20.22 -1.89
C GLN A 179 15.39 19.97 -1.05
N THR A 180 15.30 20.59 0.13
CA THR A 180 14.14 20.47 1.02
C THR A 180 12.89 21.04 0.35
N ILE A 181 12.97 22.25 -0.22
CA ILE A 181 11.85 22.90 -0.91
C ILE A 181 11.42 22.08 -2.13
N LEU A 182 12.37 21.69 -2.97
CA LEU A 182 12.09 20.92 -4.19
C LEU A 182 11.42 19.59 -3.84
N THR A 183 11.96 18.85 -2.85
CA THR A 183 11.38 17.58 -2.41
C THR A 183 9.93 17.76 -1.95
N CYS A 184 9.64 18.81 -1.17
CA CYS A 184 8.28 19.09 -0.71
C CYS A 184 7.31 19.40 -1.85
N LEU A 185 7.70 20.28 -2.76
CA LEU A 185 6.82 20.73 -3.84
C LEU A 185 6.67 19.69 -4.96
N GLU A 186 7.72 18.95 -5.30
CA GLU A 186 7.68 17.85 -6.27
C GLU A 186 6.78 16.70 -5.77
N GLU A 187 6.75 16.42 -4.47
CA GLU A 187 5.85 15.39 -3.93
C GLU A 187 4.38 15.84 -4.01
N LEU A 188 4.10 17.14 -3.89
CA LEU A 188 2.77 17.68 -4.18
C LEU A 188 2.44 17.59 -5.67
N ASP A 189 3.38 17.90 -6.56
CA ASP A 189 3.19 17.76 -8.01
C ASP A 189 2.82 16.33 -8.38
N ARG A 190 3.46 15.32 -7.78
CA ARG A 190 3.06 13.90 -7.93
C ARG A 190 1.66 13.61 -7.42
N CYS A 191 1.24 14.24 -6.32
CA CYS A 191 -0.13 14.13 -5.84
C CYS A 191 -1.13 14.73 -6.85
N PHE A 192 -0.76 15.79 -7.57
CA PHE A 192 -1.57 16.32 -8.68
C PHE A 192 -1.59 15.36 -9.87
N GLU A 193 -0.45 14.81 -10.27
CA GLU A 193 -0.34 13.88 -11.40
C GLU A 193 -1.18 12.61 -11.18
N ASP A 194 -1.09 11.99 -9.99
CA ASP A 194 -1.78 10.72 -9.71
C ASP A 194 -3.27 10.90 -9.42
N ASN A 195 -3.67 11.95 -8.68
CA ASN A 195 -5.06 12.14 -8.25
C ASN A 195 -5.87 13.10 -9.15
N GLY A 196 -5.21 13.84 -10.05
CA GLY A 196 -5.75 15.06 -10.68
C GLY A 196 -5.78 16.28 -9.74
N GLN A 197 -5.92 16.07 -8.42
CA GLN A 197 -5.83 17.09 -7.38
C GLN A 197 -5.44 16.43 -6.04
N PRO A 198 -4.48 16.96 -5.26
CA PRO A 198 -4.05 16.35 -4.00
C PRO A 198 -5.18 16.23 -2.96
N PHE A 199 -5.29 15.07 -2.32
CA PHE A 199 -5.96 14.96 -1.02
C PHE A 199 -5.02 15.57 0.03
N PHE A 200 -5.37 16.75 0.53
CA PHE A 200 -4.44 17.59 1.27
C PHE A 200 -4.89 17.75 2.72
N ILE A 201 -4.03 17.41 3.68
CA ILE A 201 -4.25 17.62 5.11
C ILE A 201 -3.27 18.68 5.61
N GLY A 202 -3.78 19.84 6.04
CA GLY A 202 -3.00 20.90 6.66
C GLY A 202 -3.21 20.95 8.18
N LEU A 203 -2.15 20.80 8.98
CA LEU A 203 -2.22 20.91 10.44
C LEU A 203 -1.62 22.24 10.91
N VAL A 204 -2.38 22.98 11.73
CA VAL A 204 -2.03 24.36 12.13
C VAL A 204 -2.21 24.55 13.63
N SER A 205 -1.23 25.19 14.28
CA SER A 205 -1.26 25.57 15.70
C SER A 205 -0.55 26.91 15.87
N ASP A 206 0.37 27.05 16.81
CA ASP A 206 0.95 28.34 17.21
C ASP A 206 2.39 28.53 16.72
N LYS A 207 2.77 27.69 15.75
CA LYS A 207 4.06 27.70 15.08
C LYS A 207 3.84 27.97 13.59
N TYR A 208 4.49 29.01 13.08
CA TYR A 208 4.52 29.35 11.66
C TYR A 208 5.49 28.44 10.90
N GLY A 209 6.59 28.07 11.54
CA GLY A 209 7.56 27.12 10.99
C GLY A 209 8.79 27.77 10.38
N TRP A 210 9.58 26.96 9.67
CA TRP A 210 10.84 27.40 9.10
C TRP A 210 10.62 28.20 7.81
N VAL A 211 11.22 29.39 7.76
CA VAL A 211 11.25 30.28 6.59
C VAL A 211 12.65 30.20 5.97
N PRO A 212 12.78 29.78 4.71
CA PRO A 212 14.07 29.76 4.03
C PRO A 212 14.57 31.19 3.78
N LYS A 213 15.87 31.41 3.90
CA LYS A 213 16.48 32.69 3.50
C LYS A 213 16.63 32.71 1.98
N ILE A 214 16.30 33.84 1.36
CA ILE A 214 16.40 34.00 -0.10
C ILE A 214 17.82 33.79 -0.61
N ASP A 215 18.82 34.25 0.14
CA ASP A 215 20.23 34.12 -0.24
C ASP A 215 20.70 32.67 -0.34
N ASP A 216 20.00 31.75 0.34
CA ASP A 216 20.30 30.31 0.33
C ASP A 216 19.61 29.59 -0.85
N LEU A 217 18.84 30.32 -1.68
CA LEU A 217 18.08 29.77 -2.80
C LEU A 217 18.69 30.17 -4.14
N PRO A 218 18.89 29.22 -5.07
CA PRO A 218 19.40 29.57 -6.38
C PRO A 218 18.35 30.32 -7.21
N LYS A 219 18.83 31.11 -8.17
CA LYS A 219 18.02 32.07 -8.94
C LYS A 219 16.81 31.44 -9.64
N ASN A 220 16.92 30.19 -10.09
CA ASN A 220 15.82 29.45 -10.70
C ASN A 220 14.65 29.20 -9.73
N ILE A 221 14.93 28.95 -8.45
CA ILE A 221 13.91 28.74 -7.41
C ILE A 221 13.30 30.10 -7.03
N THR A 222 14.13 31.11 -6.79
CA THR A 222 13.64 32.44 -6.44
C THR A 222 12.85 33.09 -7.59
N GLU A 223 13.19 32.83 -8.86
CA GLU A 223 12.40 33.28 -10.02
C GLU A 223 11.08 32.52 -10.16
N ARG A 224 11.07 31.20 -9.97
CA ARG A 224 9.86 30.36 -10.05
C ARG A 224 8.90 30.61 -8.87
N TYR A 225 9.43 31.00 -7.72
CA TYR A 225 8.69 31.17 -6.48
C TYR A 225 9.04 32.52 -5.81
N ARG A 226 8.96 33.62 -6.56
CA ARG A 226 9.28 34.98 -6.08
C ARG A 226 8.53 35.44 -4.81
N TRP A 227 7.47 34.73 -4.43
CA TRP A 227 6.67 34.96 -3.23
C TRP A 227 7.19 34.24 -1.98
N ILE A 228 8.31 33.49 -2.06
CA ILE A 228 8.89 32.75 -0.93
C ILE A 228 9.37 33.69 0.19
N ASP A 229 9.66 34.96 -0.10
CA ASP A 229 10.18 35.87 0.92
C ASP A 229 9.22 36.00 2.11
N GLY A 230 9.63 35.51 3.28
CA GLY A 230 8.77 35.47 4.48
C GLY A 230 7.75 34.33 4.53
N ALA A 231 7.65 33.49 3.50
CA ALA A 231 6.78 32.31 3.50
C ALA A 231 7.46 31.12 4.18
N SER A 232 6.81 30.50 5.16
CA SER A 232 7.31 29.23 5.71
C SER A 232 7.09 28.09 4.71
N ILE A 233 7.88 27.01 4.81
CA ILE A 233 7.68 25.82 3.96
C ILE A 233 6.24 25.30 4.06
N THR A 234 5.69 25.26 5.28
CA THR A 234 4.29 24.86 5.51
C THR A 234 3.33 25.77 4.74
N LEU A 235 3.53 27.09 4.76
CA LEU A 235 2.72 28.01 3.98
C LEU A 235 2.88 27.77 2.47
N MET A 236 4.10 27.50 2.00
CA MET A 236 4.35 27.18 0.59
C MET A 236 3.58 25.92 0.16
N GLU A 237 3.56 24.89 0.99
CA GLU A 237 2.78 23.67 0.77
C GLU A 237 1.27 23.96 0.76
N PHE A 238 0.77 24.83 1.65
CA PHE A 238 -0.65 25.22 1.69
C PHE A 238 -1.07 25.97 0.44
N ILE A 239 -0.22 26.89 -0.04
CA ILE A 239 -0.49 27.66 -1.26
C ILE A 239 -0.57 26.71 -2.46
N HIS A 240 0.40 25.80 -2.57
CA HIS A 240 0.52 24.89 -3.70
C HIS A 240 -0.53 23.77 -3.69
N GLY A 241 -0.77 23.16 -2.53
CA GLY A 241 -1.70 22.04 -2.37
C GLY A 241 -3.16 22.44 -2.16
N ALA A 242 -3.45 23.69 -1.74
CA ALA A 242 -4.82 24.10 -1.41
C ALA A 242 -5.25 25.45 -2.01
N PHE A 243 -4.52 26.54 -1.77
CA PHE A 243 -5.05 27.89 -2.05
C PHE A 243 -5.09 28.23 -3.53
N ARG A 244 -4.05 27.89 -4.31
CA ARG A 244 -3.95 28.25 -5.73
C ARG A 244 -5.09 27.70 -6.59
N THR A 245 -5.54 26.49 -6.28
CA THR A 245 -6.52 25.74 -7.07
C THR A 245 -7.89 25.66 -6.41
N HIS A 246 -8.11 26.35 -5.28
CA HIS A 246 -9.32 26.20 -4.46
C HIS A 246 -9.66 24.72 -4.22
N ASN A 247 -8.67 23.96 -3.74
CA ASN A 247 -8.73 22.51 -3.70
C ASN A 247 -9.94 22.00 -2.88
N PRO A 248 -10.91 21.29 -3.49
CA PRO A 248 -12.05 20.73 -2.77
C PRO A 248 -11.68 19.52 -1.89
N ASN A 249 -10.48 18.95 -2.05
CA ASN A 249 -9.98 17.82 -1.27
C ASN A 249 -8.98 18.27 -0.19
N ALA A 250 -8.90 19.57 0.11
CA ALA A 250 -8.08 20.10 1.19
C ALA A 250 -8.86 20.23 2.50
N PHE A 251 -8.30 19.71 3.58
CA PHE A 251 -8.85 19.75 4.93
C PHE A 251 -7.82 20.33 5.91
N PHE A 252 -8.25 21.31 6.69
CA PHE A 252 -7.40 21.99 7.66
C PHE A 252 -7.83 21.69 9.08
N LEU A 253 -6.89 21.27 9.92
CA LEU A 253 -7.11 20.98 11.32
C LEU A 253 -6.34 21.96 12.17
N ILE A 254 -7.08 22.77 12.92
CA ILE A 254 -6.52 23.84 13.75
C ILE A 254 -6.58 23.41 15.20
N ARG A 255 -5.39 23.23 15.79
CA ARG A 255 -5.25 22.85 17.19
C ARG A 255 -5.39 24.07 18.08
N ASN A 256 -6.30 24.00 19.04
CA ASN A 256 -6.27 24.90 20.18
C ASN A 256 -5.18 24.44 21.17
N SER A 257 -4.08 25.19 21.24
CA SER A 257 -2.91 24.79 22.03
C SER A 257 -2.93 25.27 23.48
N GLU A 258 -3.92 26.07 23.90
CA GLU A 258 -3.94 26.66 25.25
C GLU A 258 -3.77 25.59 26.35
N ASN A 259 -4.51 24.49 26.23
CA ASN A 259 -4.48 23.37 27.17
C ASN A 259 -3.17 22.56 27.12
N VAL A 260 -2.46 22.59 26.00
CA VAL A 260 -1.11 22.00 25.86
C VAL A 260 -0.09 22.92 26.50
N LEU A 261 -0.03 24.18 26.07
CA LEU A 261 0.98 25.16 26.47
C LEU A 261 0.94 25.44 27.98
N LYS A 262 -0.25 25.50 28.59
CA LYS A 262 -0.41 25.79 30.02
C LYS A 262 0.32 24.80 30.93
N ASN A 263 0.37 23.53 30.54
CA ASN A 263 0.95 22.46 31.35
C ASN A 263 2.28 21.93 30.76
N LEU A 264 2.74 22.51 29.66
CA LEU A 264 3.96 22.08 28.98
C LEU A 264 5.21 22.56 29.76
N PRO A 265 6.20 21.69 30.01
CA PRO A 265 7.46 22.14 30.59
C PRO A 265 8.17 23.18 29.72
N GLU A 266 8.70 24.23 30.34
CA GLU A 266 9.27 25.41 29.66
C GLU A 266 10.32 25.05 28.59
N LYS A 267 11.15 24.03 28.85
CA LYS A 267 12.17 23.52 27.91
C LYS A 267 11.62 23.05 26.55
N TYR A 268 10.31 22.85 26.43
CA TYR A 268 9.66 22.40 25.18
C TYR A 268 8.79 23.45 24.51
N LEU A 269 8.60 24.64 25.09
CA LEU A 269 7.72 25.67 24.52
C LEU A 269 8.10 26.04 23.08
N ASP A 270 9.41 26.16 22.80
CA ASP A 270 9.94 26.47 21.46
C ASP A 270 9.59 25.43 20.40
N ARG A 271 9.24 24.21 20.83
CA ARG A 271 8.80 23.16 19.89
C ARG A 271 7.39 23.45 19.38
N PHE A 272 6.54 24.10 20.18
CA PHE A 272 5.12 24.34 19.94
C PHE A 272 4.77 25.78 19.55
N ARG A 273 5.68 26.74 19.79
CA ARG A 273 5.47 28.15 19.47
C ARG A 273 6.79 28.81 19.05
N ASP A 274 6.72 29.68 18.05
CA ASP A 274 7.87 30.48 17.63
C ASP A 274 8.15 31.61 18.63
N LYS A 275 9.43 31.94 18.82
CA LYS A 275 9.88 32.94 19.81
C LYS A 275 9.78 34.37 19.28
N ASP A 276 10.01 34.56 17.99
CA ASP A 276 10.02 35.87 17.36
C ASP A 276 8.60 36.39 17.10
N GLU A 277 8.45 37.71 17.25
CA GLU A 277 7.15 38.37 17.10
C GLU A 277 6.61 38.28 15.67
N LEU A 278 7.50 38.28 14.67
CA LEU A 278 7.12 38.21 13.26
C LEU A 278 6.39 36.89 12.95
N SER A 279 6.97 35.74 13.30
CA SER A 279 6.37 34.43 13.10
C SER A 279 5.06 34.28 13.87
N GLN A 280 4.98 34.84 15.08
CA GLN A 280 3.73 34.85 15.86
C GLN A 280 2.61 35.66 15.19
N LYS A 281 2.93 36.77 14.53
CA LYS A 281 1.94 37.52 13.72
C LYS A 281 1.60 36.79 12.42
N GLN A 282 2.60 36.17 11.78
CA GLN A 282 2.39 35.39 10.55
C GLN A 282 1.44 34.21 10.75
N ILE A 283 1.57 33.46 11.86
CA ILE A 283 0.66 32.33 12.16
C ILE A 283 -0.76 32.82 12.50
N GLN A 284 -0.90 33.98 13.16
CA GLN A 284 -2.21 34.58 13.42
C GLN A 284 -2.89 34.98 12.11
N GLU A 285 -2.16 35.65 11.22
CA GLU A 285 -2.67 36.04 9.91
C GLU A 285 -3.00 34.80 9.06
N LEU A 286 -2.15 33.76 9.05
CA LEU A 286 -2.46 32.50 8.36
C LEU A 286 -3.78 31.87 8.83
N LYS A 287 -4.03 31.82 10.15
CA LYS A 287 -5.30 31.29 10.69
C LYS A 287 -6.51 32.12 10.21
N GLN A 288 -6.35 33.45 10.11
CA GLN A 288 -7.39 34.32 9.55
C GLN A 288 -7.61 34.03 8.07
N GLN A 289 -6.53 33.95 7.27
CA GLN A 289 -6.60 33.66 5.84
C GLN A 289 -7.22 32.29 5.54
N LEU A 290 -6.95 31.28 6.36
CA LEU A 290 -7.63 29.98 6.26
C LEU A 290 -9.14 30.13 6.40
N SER A 291 -9.59 30.90 7.39
CA SER A 291 -11.02 31.16 7.62
C SER A 291 -11.68 31.93 6.47
N ASP A 292 -10.91 32.75 5.75
CA ASP A 292 -11.41 33.57 4.64
C ASP A 292 -11.42 32.80 3.30
N ILE A 293 -10.46 31.89 3.08
CA ILE A 293 -10.22 31.22 1.78
C ILE A 293 -10.86 29.83 1.73
N VAL A 294 -10.83 29.09 2.85
CA VAL A 294 -11.23 27.68 2.91
C VAL A 294 -12.68 27.58 3.40
N PRO A 295 -13.54 26.74 2.77
CA PRO A 295 -14.89 26.50 3.26
C PRO A 295 -14.90 26.04 4.72
N ALA A 296 -15.88 26.51 5.50
CA ALA A 296 -15.95 26.24 6.93
C ALA A 296 -16.06 24.73 7.24
N GLU A 297 -16.74 23.97 6.38
CA GLU A 297 -16.84 22.51 6.47
C GLU A 297 -15.49 21.78 6.28
N HIS A 298 -14.50 22.44 5.69
CA HIS A 298 -13.15 21.91 5.48
C HIS A 298 -12.16 22.39 6.55
N ILE A 299 -12.65 23.06 7.59
CA ILE A 299 -11.86 23.48 8.74
C ILE A 299 -12.39 22.79 10.00
N PHE A 300 -11.52 22.09 10.72
CA PHE A 300 -11.86 21.49 12.00
C PHE A 300 -10.96 22.02 13.12
N ASN A 301 -11.58 22.76 14.05
CA ASN A 301 -10.92 23.18 15.27
C ASN A 301 -11.06 22.08 16.32
N TYR A 302 -9.94 21.73 16.98
CA TYR A 302 -9.94 20.69 18.00
C TYR A 302 -9.10 21.05 19.21
N ASP A 303 -9.52 20.57 20.37
CA ASP A 303 -8.79 20.69 21.62
C ASP A 303 -7.93 19.45 21.87
N CYS A 304 -6.82 19.65 22.57
CA CYS A 304 -5.98 18.57 23.05
C CYS A 304 -5.24 19.06 24.30
N PHE A 305 -4.64 18.13 25.04
CA PHE A 305 -4.00 18.48 26.30
C PHE A 305 -2.68 17.75 26.48
N TYR A 306 -1.74 18.45 27.11
CA TYR A 306 -0.49 17.84 27.55
C TYR A 306 -0.79 16.74 28.56
N ASN A 307 -0.22 15.55 28.34
CA ASN A 307 -0.33 14.42 29.25
C ASN A 307 0.97 14.23 30.03
N ARG A 308 2.03 13.82 29.32
CA ARG A 308 3.31 13.46 29.95
C ARG A 308 4.50 13.61 29.00
N LEU A 309 5.69 13.47 29.54
CA LEU A 309 6.90 13.19 28.77
C LEU A 309 7.09 11.68 28.62
N ASP A 310 7.40 11.25 27.41
CA ASP A 310 7.76 9.87 27.08
C ASP A 310 9.26 9.80 26.74
N SER A 311 10.02 9.04 27.53
CA SER A 311 11.45 8.80 27.35
C SER A 311 11.77 7.40 26.83
N THR A 312 10.76 6.58 26.52
CA THR A 312 10.91 5.16 26.12
C THR A 312 11.77 4.99 24.87
N SER A 313 11.77 5.97 23.97
CA SER A 313 12.54 5.96 22.72
C SER A 313 13.99 6.45 22.85
N GLY A 314 14.49 6.69 24.06
CA GLY A 314 15.83 7.27 24.31
C GLY A 314 15.93 8.78 24.04
N ARG A 315 14.85 9.40 23.54
CA ARG A 315 14.67 10.86 23.47
C ARG A 315 13.36 11.22 24.15
N GLU A 316 13.38 12.25 25.00
CA GLU A 316 12.14 12.77 25.60
C GLU A 316 11.23 13.36 24.52
N ARG A 317 9.99 12.90 24.48
CA ARG A 317 8.93 13.38 23.60
C ARG A 317 7.74 13.84 24.42
N VAL A 318 7.05 14.86 23.92
CA VAL A 318 5.83 15.38 24.53
C VAL A 318 4.66 14.55 24.03
N ASN A 319 3.95 13.89 24.94
CA ASN A 319 2.74 13.14 24.63
C ASN A 319 1.51 14.03 24.85
N ILE A 320 0.63 14.04 23.86
CA ILE A 320 -0.63 14.82 23.85
C ILE A 320 -1.80 13.84 23.72
N ASP A 321 -2.85 14.08 24.51
CA ASP A 321 -4.10 13.33 24.48
C ASP A 321 -5.24 14.21 23.92
N GLY A 322 -6.43 13.62 23.71
CA GLY A 322 -7.61 14.31 23.16
C GLY A 322 -7.73 14.26 21.63
N LEU A 323 -7.00 13.35 20.98
CA LEU A 323 -6.93 13.27 19.51
C LEU A 323 -7.94 12.29 18.89
N GLN A 324 -8.92 11.79 19.64
CA GLN A 324 -9.91 10.84 19.13
C GLN A 324 -10.81 11.50 18.06
N ASP A 325 -11.35 12.68 18.37
CA ASP A 325 -12.20 13.42 17.44
C ASP A 325 -11.41 13.92 16.23
N PHE A 326 -10.14 14.29 16.43
CA PHE A 326 -9.20 14.60 15.36
C PHE A 326 -9.10 13.44 14.35
N GLY A 327 -8.78 12.23 14.81
CA GLY A 327 -8.63 11.06 13.94
C GLY A 327 -9.93 10.71 13.21
N ALA A 328 -11.05 10.72 13.93
CA ALA A 328 -12.37 10.42 13.37
C ALA A 328 -12.78 11.42 12.29
N LYS A 329 -12.53 12.72 12.49
CA LYS A 329 -12.85 13.77 11.51
C LYS A 329 -11.99 13.70 10.27
N VAL A 330 -10.68 13.46 10.41
CA VAL A 330 -9.80 13.28 9.23
C VAL A 330 -10.24 12.07 8.41
N LYS A 331 -10.54 10.94 9.07
CA LYS A 331 -11.02 9.74 8.38
C LYS A 331 -12.31 10.01 7.61
N SER A 332 -13.32 10.58 8.27
CA SER A 332 -14.61 10.89 7.66
C SER A 332 -14.44 11.79 6.44
N PHE A 333 -13.70 12.88 6.59
CA PHE A 333 -13.47 13.82 5.49
C PHE A 333 -12.79 13.14 4.30
N LEU A 334 -11.71 12.39 4.54
CA LEU A 334 -10.95 11.73 3.49
C LEU A 334 -11.79 10.65 2.80
N SER A 335 -12.54 9.83 3.55
CA SER A 335 -13.46 8.86 2.98
C SER A 335 -14.47 9.56 2.07
N ASP A 336 -15.20 10.56 2.57
CA ASP A 336 -16.21 11.30 1.79
C ASP A 336 -15.63 11.94 0.53
N ALA A 337 -14.44 12.57 0.64
CA ALA A 337 -13.75 13.18 -0.48
C ALA A 337 -13.33 12.13 -1.52
N ILE A 338 -12.79 10.99 -1.10
CA ILE A 338 -12.34 9.90 -1.99
C ILE A 338 -13.53 9.24 -2.67
N HIS A 339 -14.62 8.97 -1.96
CA HIS A 339 -15.87 8.44 -2.53
C HIS A 339 -16.41 9.35 -3.64
N LYS A 340 -16.43 10.66 -3.39
CA LYS A 340 -16.87 11.66 -4.38
C LYS A 340 -15.93 11.75 -5.58
N TRP A 341 -14.63 11.55 -5.38
CA TRP A 341 -13.62 11.69 -6.43
C TRP A 341 -13.48 10.44 -7.30
N TYR A 342 -13.74 9.25 -6.75
CA TYR A 342 -13.61 7.94 -7.43
C TYR A 342 -14.91 7.13 -7.45
N PRO A 343 -16.04 7.66 -7.93
CA PRO A 343 -17.36 7.01 -7.80
C PRO A 343 -17.42 5.63 -8.49
N GLU A 344 -16.75 5.46 -9.65
CA GLU A 344 -16.78 4.21 -10.42
C GLU A 344 -16.23 3.00 -9.66
N ASN A 345 -15.28 3.22 -8.74
CA ASN A 345 -14.70 2.17 -7.91
C ASN A 345 -15.73 1.59 -6.95
N PHE A 346 -16.59 2.45 -6.39
CA PHE A 346 -17.62 2.07 -5.43
C PHE A 346 -18.87 1.49 -6.13
N ASP A 347 -19.26 2.06 -7.28
CA ASP A 347 -20.40 1.57 -8.06
C ASP A 347 -20.16 0.15 -8.60
N SER A 348 -18.91 -0.20 -8.91
CA SER A 348 -18.55 -1.51 -9.47
C SER A 348 -18.75 -2.69 -8.51
N GLN A 349 -19.02 -2.45 -7.21
CA GLN A 349 -19.37 -3.49 -6.24
C GLN A 349 -20.79 -4.09 -6.43
N SER A 350 -21.66 -3.44 -7.20
CA SER A 350 -23.07 -3.84 -7.34
C SER A 350 -23.37 -4.86 -8.46
N SER A 351 -22.36 -5.27 -9.24
CA SER A 351 -22.52 -6.15 -10.41
C SER A 351 -21.96 -7.56 -10.18
N SER A 352 -22.46 -8.58 -10.89
CA SER A 352 -21.97 -9.97 -10.78
C SER A 352 -20.48 -10.16 -11.13
N ASN A 353 -19.81 -9.13 -11.69
CA ASN A 353 -18.37 -9.12 -11.98
C ASN A 353 -17.54 -8.38 -10.91
N ALA A 354 -18.19 -7.81 -9.89
CA ALA A 354 -17.56 -7.07 -8.79
C ALA A 354 -16.50 -7.92 -8.10
N GLU A 355 -16.89 -9.10 -7.63
CA GLU A 355 -16.07 -10.01 -6.84
C GLU A 355 -14.80 -10.41 -7.60
N GLN A 356 -14.93 -10.68 -8.91
CA GLN A 356 -13.79 -11.05 -9.75
C GLN A 356 -12.85 -9.85 -9.98
N LYS A 357 -13.40 -8.63 -10.14
CA LYS A 357 -12.62 -7.39 -10.26
C LYS A 357 -11.91 -7.02 -8.96
N GLN A 358 -12.56 -7.23 -7.82
CA GLN A 358 -11.97 -7.07 -6.48
C GLN A 358 -10.83 -8.06 -6.29
N MET A 359 -11.06 -9.34 -6.55
CA MET A 359 -10.07 -10.40 -6.41
C MET A 359 -8.85 -10.14 -7.33
N THR A 360 -9.09 -9.75 -8.58
CA THR A 360 -8.01 -9.39 -9.52
C THR A 360 -7.22 -8.18 -9.01
N THR A 361 -7.89 -7.18 -8.46
CA THR A 361 -7.21 -6.00 -7.92
C THR A 361 -6.41 -6.34 -6.66
N PHE A 362 -6.98 -7.13 -5.75
CA PHE A 362 -6.28 -7.67 -4.60
C PHE A 362 -5.00 -8.40 -5.02
N LEU A 363 -5.06 -9.25 -6.06
CA LEU A 363 -3.89 -9.97 -6.59
C LEU A 363 -2.85 -9.05 -7.21
N LEU A 364 -3.25 -8.08 -8.03
CA LEU A 364 -2.32 -7.11 -8.61
C LEU A 364 -1.59 -6.32 -7.50
N ASN A 365 -2.33 -5.89 -6.48
CA ASN A 365 -1.81 -5.15 -5.35
C ASN A 365 -0.82 -5.98 -4.51
N LYS A 366 -1.22 -7.21 -4.15
CA LYS A 366 -0.37 -8.12 -3.36
C LYS A 366 0.86 -8.55 -4.13
N THR A 367 0.74 -8.82 -5.43
CA THR A 367 1.84 -9.40 -6.23
C THR A 367 2.82 -8.39 -6.79
N GLN A 368 2.62 -7.10 -6.55
CA GLN A 368 3.47 -6.06 -7.12
C GLN A 368 4.94 -6.16 -6.70
N PHE A 369 5.20 -6.67 -5.49
CA PHE A 369 6.55 -6.87 -4.94
C PHE A 369 6.94 -8.35 -4.84
N PHE A 370 6.50 -9.14 -5.82
CA PHE A 370 6.88 -10.54 -5.89
C PHE A 370 8.39 -10.67 -6.05
N VAL A 371 9.02 -11.37 -5.11
CA VAL A 371 10.39 -11.83 -5.28
C VAL A 371 10.36 -13.14 -6.05
N ASP A 372 11.13 -13.22 -7.13
CA ASP A 372 11.11 -14.38 -8.02
C ASP A 372 11.44 -15.69 -7.29
N ARG A 373 10.60 -16.69 -7.55
CA ARG A 373 10.69 -18.07 -7.05
C ARG A 373 10.61 -19.06 -8.23
N PRO A 374 11.64 -19.13 -9.08
CA PRO A 374 11.55 -19.82 -10.37
C PRO A 374 11.36 -21.34 -10.22
N GLU A 375 11.91 -21.93 -9.16
CA GLU A 375 11.81 -23.36 -8.88
C GLU A 375 10.38 -23.75 -8.49
N GLU A 376 9.79 -23.06 -7.52
CA GLU A 376 8.42 -23.28 -7.05
C GLU A 376 7.40 -22.93 -8.15
N PHE A 377 7.65 -21.86 -8.91
CA PHE A 377 6.82 -21.48 -10.05
C PHE A 377 6.86 -22.56 -11.15
N SER A 378 8.05 -23.11 -11.44
CA SER A 378 8.20 -24.22 -12.38
C SER A 378 7.49 -25.48 -11.89
N ALA A 379 7.49 -25.76 -10.58
CA ALA A 379 6.78 -26.90 -10.01
C ALA A 379 5.26 -26.77 -10.21
N LEU A 380 4.70 -25.56 -9.98
CA LEU A 380 3.29 -25.26 -10.24
C LEU A 380 2.93 -25.43 -11.72
N ALA A 381 3.77 -24.92 -12.62
CA ALA A 381 3.57 -25.07 -14.06
C ALA A 381 3.61 -26.54 -14.52
N LYS A 382 4.58 -27.33 -14.02
CA LYS A 382 4.66 -28.77 -14.29
C LYS A 382 3.43 -29.53 -13.79
N TYR A 383 2.94 -29.17 -12.61
CA TYR A 383 1.75 -29.78 -12.01
C TYR A 383 0.50 -29.58 -12.88
N VAL A 384 0.16 -28.34 -13.25
CA VAL A 384 -1.06 -28.06 -14.05
C VAL A 384 -0.95 -28.51 -15.51
N THR A 385 0.25 -28.81 -16.00
CA THR A 385 0.47 -29.33 -17.37
C THR A 385 0.51 -30.86 -17.43
N GLY A 386 0.33 -31.56 -16.30
CA GLY A 386 0.36 -33.02 -16.26
C GLY A 386 1.74 -33.64 -16.48
N VAL A 387 2.81 -32.84 -16.46
CA VAL A 387 4.18 -33.32 -16.62
C VAL A 387 4.67 -33.83 -15.26
N HIS A 388 4.47 -35.12 -15.01
CA HIS A 388 4.73 -35.72 -13.71
C HIS A 388 6.11 -36.38 -13.54
N ASP A 389 6.91 -36.43 -14.61
CA ASP A 389 8.12 -37.25 -14.70
C ASP A 389 9.35 -36.67 -14.01
N ASP A 390 9.33 -35.41 -13.56
CA ASP A 390 10.48 -34.76 -12.92
C ASP A 390 10.06 -33.73 -11.85
N PHE A 391 9.45 -34.25 -10.78
CA PHE A 391 9.15 -33.50 -9.56
C PHE A 391 10.18 -33.79 -8.46
N THR A 392 11.29 -33.05 -8.49
CA THR A 392 12.33 -33.09 -7.45
C THR A 392 11.94 -32.27 -6.21
N LEU A 393 11.05 -31.29 -6.36
CA LEU A 393 10.60 -30.38 -5.29
C LEU A 393 9.30 -30.81 -4.59
N LEU A 394 8.53 -31.74 -5.17
CA LEU A 394 7.31 -32.23 -4.55
C LEU A 394 7.61 -33.39 -3.61
N TYR A 395 7.24 -33.22 -2.34
CA TYR A 395 7.32 -34.24 -1.32
C TYR A 395 5.97 -34.96 -1.16
N ARG A 396 6.01 -36.17 -0.60
CA ARG A 396 4.84 -37.03 -0.32
C ARG A 396 3.90 -37.24 -1.50
N LYS A 397 4.32 -38.10 -2.44
CA LYS A 397 3.53 -38.46 -3.63
C LYS A 397 2.51 -39.55 -3.30
N VAL A 398 1.35 -39.19 -2.76
CA VAL A 398 0.24 -40.14 -2.63
C VAL A 398 -0.53 -40.15 -3.94
N ALA A 399 -0.13 -41.04 -4.85
CA ALA A 399 -0.75 -41.15 -6.16
C ALA A 399 -2.21 -41.61 -6.04
N HIS A 400 -3.06 -41.05 -6.89
CA HIS A 400 -4.45 -41.43 -6.95
C HIS A 400 -4.59 -42.82 -7.60
N PRO A 401 -5.33 -43.79 -7.01
CA PRO A 401 -5.43 -45.16 -7.53
C PRO A 401 -6.05 -45.26 -8.92
N GLU A 402 -6.97 -44.35 -9.25
CA GLU A 402 -7.61 -44.25 -10.56
C GLU A 402 -6.85 -43.33 -11.56
N GLY A 403 -5.65 -42.87 -11.22
CA GLY A 403 -4.78 -42.12 -12.15
C GLY A 403 -5.06 -40.62 -12.27
N HIS A 404 -6.11 -40.10 -11.63
CA HIS A 404 -6.38 -38.66 -11.62
C HIS A 404 -5.27 -37.85 -10.92
N PRO A 405 -5.08 -36.57 -11.28
CA PRO A 405 -4.13 -35.68 -10.61
C PRO A 405 -4.43 -35.56 -9.10
N PRO A 406 -3.48 -35.90 -8.20
CA PRO A 406 -3.61 -35.61 -6.78
C PRO A 406 -3.63 -34.11 -6.50
N MET A 407 -4.27 -33.66 -5.42
CA MET A 407 -4.25 -32.25 -5.03
C MET A 407 -2.83 -31.75 -4.78
N LEU A 408 -2.52 -30.48 -5.02
CA LEU A 408 -1.25 -29.87 -4.64
C LEU A 408 -1.44 -28.95 -3.43
N ALA A 409 -0.77 -29.27 -2.32
CA ALA A 409 -0.73 -28.44 -1.13
C ALA A 409 0.58 -27.64 -1.07
N ILE A 410 0.49 -26.32 -1.14
CA ILE A 410 1.62 -25.40 -0.91
C ILE A 410 1.70 -25.11 0.58
N ARG A 411 2.78 -25.57 1.19
CA ARG A 411 3.04 -25.47 2.63
C ARG A 411 4.05 -24.37 2.92
N GLY A 412 3.95 -23.74 4.08
CA GLY A 412 4.90 -22.73 4.56
C GLY A 412 4.38 -22.05 5.82
N GLN A 413 5.22 -21.34 6.55
CA GLN A 413 4.78 -20.53 7.69
C GLN A 413 4.01 -19.27 7.24
N ALA A 414 3.36 -18.62 8.21
CA ALA A 414 2.78 -17.30 8.02
C ALA A 414 3.87 -16.31 7.55
N GLY A 415 3.65 -15.64 6.42
CA GLY A 415 4.60 -14.68 5.86
C GLY A 415 5.61 -15.23 4.84
N ASP A 416 5.68 -16.55 4.61
CA ASP A 416 6.65 -17.13 3.64
C ASP A 416 6.32 -16.80 2.15
N GLY A 417 5.16 -16.19 1.90
CA GLY A 417 4.77 -15.71 0.57
C GLY A 417 3.89 -16.66 -0.23
N LYS A 418 3.13 -17.56 0.43
CA LYS A 418 2.20 -18.50 -0.24
C LYS A 418 1.17 -17.78 -1.13
N THR A 419 0.45 -16.82 -0.58
CA THR A 419 -0.52 -15.95 -1.28
C THR A 419 0.12 -15.22 -2.48
N MET A 420 1.36 -14.77 -2.29
CA MET A 420 2.15 -14.00 -3.25
C MET A 420 2.58 -14.88 -4.44
N LEU A 421 3.02 -16.13 -4.19
CA LEU A 421 3.31 -17.13 -5.22
C LEU A 421 2.07 -17.55 -5.99
N LEU A 422 0.99 -17.91 -5.31
CA LEU A 422 -0.27 -18.29 -5.95
C LEU A 422 -0.87 -17.15 -6.77
N GLY A 423 -0.83 -15.93 -6.24
CA GLY A 423 -1.31 -14.75 -6.95
C GLY A 423 -0.55 -14.49 -8.25
N LYS A 424 0.79 -14.59 -8.24
CA LYS A 424 1.59 -14.48 -9.47
C LYS A 424 1.30 -15.60 -10.46
N PHE A 425 1.07 -16.81 -9.97
CA PHE A 425 0.74 -17.93 -10.83
C PHE A 425 -0.63 -17.77 -11.49
N VAL A 426 -1.63 -17.28 -10.75
CA VAL A 426 -2.95 -16.90 -11.29
C VAL A 426 -2.80 -15.88 -12.41
N LEU A 427 -2.12 -14.76 -12.16
CA LEU A 427 -1.90 -13.72 -13.16
C LEU A 427 -1.19 -14.27 -14.40
N HIS A 428 -0.21 -15.15 -14.22
CA HIS A 428 0.48 -15.79 -15.34
C HIS A 428 -0.44 -16.68 -16.19
N ILE A 429 -1.33 -17.47 -15.55
CA ILE A 429 -2.30 -18.28 -16.29
C ILE A 429 -3.26 -17.36 -17.07
N GLU A 430 -3.79 -16.31 -16.43
CA GLU A 430 -4.70 -15.36 -17.06
C GLU A 430 -4.06 -14.59 -18.24
N GLU A 431 -2.78 -14.23 -18.13
CA GLU A 431 -2.07 -13.47 -19.16
C GLU A 431 -1.52 -14.34 -20.30
N LYS A 432 -0.99 -15.54 -19.99
CA LYS A 432 -0.19 -16.35 -20.93
C LYS A 432 -0.79 -17.69 -21.28
N MET A 433 -1.79 -18.17 -20.53
CA MET A 433 -2.34 -19.52 -20.68
C MET A 433 -3.88 -19.56 -20.64
N LYS A 434 -4.54 -18.42 -20.86
CA LYS A 434 -6.00 -18.30 -20.77
C LYS A 434 -6.76 -19.26 -21.69
N ASP A 435 -6.21 -19.52 -22.88
CA ASP A 435 -6.83 -20.42 -23.86
C ASP A 435 -6.52 -21.91 -23.58
N LYS A 436 -5.64 -22.19 -22.61
CA LYS A 436 -5.22 -23.56 -22.27
C LYS A 436 -5.92 -24.12 -21.04
N PHE A 437 -6.41 -23.27 -20.15
CA PHE A 437 -6.98 -23.67 -18.87
C PHE A 437 -8.23 -22.87 -18.54
N LEU A 438 -9.26 -23.56 -18.05
CA LEU A 438 -10.34 -22.89 -17.34
C LEU A 438 -9.88 -22.66 -15.89
N LEU A 439 -9.55 -21.42 -15.53
CA LEU A 439 -9.02 -21.09 -14.22
C LEU A 439 -10.11 -20.65 -13.26
N PHE A 440 -10.29 -21.31 -12.12
CA PHE A 440 -11.04 -20.81 -10.97
C PHE A 440 -10.09 -20.53 -9.81
N TYR A 441 -10.22 -19.37 -9.17
CA TYR A 441 -9.40 -19.04 -8.01
C TYR A 441 -10.18 -18.24 -6.96
N HIS A 442 -9.81 -18.41 -5.70
CA HIS A 442 -10.37 -17.66 -4.59
C HIS A 442 -9.34 -17.42 -3.48
N PHE A 443 -9.18 -16.16 -3.07
CA PHE A 443 -8.26 -15.76 -2.00
C PHE A 443 -9.08 -15.20 -0.83
N LEU A 444 -9.09 -15.92 0.29
CA LEU A 444 -9.92 -15.55 1.45
C LEU A 444 -9.47 -14.24 2.13
N ASP A 445 -8.23 -13.81 1.89
CA ASP A 445 -7.72 -12.50 2.30
C ASP A 445 -8.37 -11.32 1.57
N GLY A 446 -8.90 -11.54 0.37
CA GLY A 446 -9.47 -10.48 -0.46
C GLY A 446 -10.97 -10.25 -0.26
N ALA A 447 -11.66 -11.20 0.37
CA ALA A 447 -13.11 -11.16 0.60
C ALA A 447 -13.50 -12.06 1.80
N PHE A 448 -13.43 -11.51 3.01
CA PHE A 448 -13.87 -12.24 4.20
C PHE A 448 -15.39 -12.40 4.19
N HIS A 449 -15.89 -13.64 4.08
CA HIS A 449 -17.32 -13.93 4.12
C HIS A 449 -17.66 -15.09 5.07
N PRO A 450 -18.60 -14.93 6.02
CA PRO A 450 -19.02 -16.00 6.95
C PRO A 450 -19.54 -17.28 6.25
N ASN A 451 -19.94 -17.15 4.98
CA ASN A 451 -20.37 -18.24 4.10
C ASN A 451 -19.46 -18.42 2.87
N ALA A 452 -18.15 -18.21 3.03
CA ALA A 452 -17.21 -18.27 1.91
C ALA A 452 -17.26 -19.60 1.13
N SER A 453 -17.49 -20.75 1.75
CA SER A 453 -17.59 -22.03 1.02
C SER A 453 -18.81 -22.11 0.10
N HIS A 454 -19.99 -21.68 0.55
CA HIS A 454 -21.17 -21.58 -0.32
C HIS A 454 -20.95 -20.60 -1.47
N PHE A 455 -20.27 -19.48 -1.18
CA PHE A 455 -19.91 -18.50 -2.18
C PHE A 455 -18.93 -19.04 -3.23
N MET A 456 -17.85 -19.70 -2.79
CA MET A 456 -16.87 -20.33 -3.67
C MET A 456 -17.53 -21.38 -4.58
N TYR A 457 -18.40 -22.21 -4.01
CA TYR A 457 -19.18 -23.18 -4.78
C TYR A 457 -20.03 -22.49 -5.86
N ASN A 458 -20.84 -21.49 -5.48
CA ASN A 458 -21.70 -20.78 -6.44
C ASN A 458 -20.89 -20.05 -7.51
N ALA A 459 -19.74 -19.47 -7.14
CA ALA A 459 -18.86 -18.80 -8.08
C ALA A 459 -18.24 -19.78 -9.09
N LEU A 460 -17.85 -20.98 -8.64
CA LEU A 460 -17.37 -22.04 -9.52
C LEU A 460 -18.48 -22.50 -10.47
N VAL A 461 -19.68 -22.77 -9.93
CA VAL A 461 -20.85 -23.18 -10.73
C VAL A 461 -21.16 -22.15 -11.82
N LYS A 462 -21.25 -20.87 -11.46
CA LYS A 462 -21.47 -19.78 -12.43
C LYS A 462 -20.38 -19.72 -13.50
N LYS A 463 -19.12 -19.96 -13.12
CA LYS A 463 -17.99 -19.95 -14.05
C LYS A 463 -18.04 -21.10 -15.04
N LEU A 464 -18.38 -22.30 -14.57
CA LEU A 464 -18.58 -23.47 -15.41
C LEU A 464 -19.78 -23.28 -16.34
N ASP A 465 -20.92 -22.84 -15.81
CA ASP A 465 -22.14 -22.61 -16.58
C ASP A 465 -21.89 -21.61 -17.72
N LYS A 466 -21.26 -20.48 -17.41
CA LYS A 466 -20.85 -19.49 -18.41
C LYS A 466 -19.92 -20.07 -19.48
N TYR A 467 -18.94 -20.88 -19.09
CA TYR A 467 -18.03 -21.50 -20.07
C TYR A 467 -18.79 -22.45 -21.01
N LEU A 468 -19.72 -23.25 -20.48
CA LEU A 468 -20.54 -24.16 -21.28
C LEU A 468 -21.45 -23.39 -22.23
N GLU A 469 -22.09 -22.31 -21.77
CA GLU A 469 -22.89 -21.40 -22.60
C GLU A 469 -22.06 -20.78 -23.72
N ASP A 470 -20.91 -20.19 -23.40
CA ASP A 470 -20.01 -19.52 -24.36
C ASP A 470 -19.50 -20.50 -25.45
N ASN A 471 -19.39 -21.79 -25.13
CA ASN A 471 -18.92 -22.83 -26.05
C ASN A 471 -20.07 -23.68 -26.66
N ASN A 472 -21.33 -23.33 -26.42
CA ASN A 472 -22.51 -24.09 -26.87
C ASN A 472 -22.49 -25.58 -26.46
N LEU A 473 -21.93 -25.89 -25.31
CA LEU A 473 -21.87 -27.24 -24.77
C LEU A 473 -23.17 -27.52 -24.01
N GLN A 474 -24.06 -28.32 -24.62
CA GLN A 474 -25.37 -28.62 -24.05
C GLN A 474 -25.38 -29.91 -23.24
N TYR A 475 -26.16 -29.90 -22.16
CA TYR A 475 -26.66 -31.12 -21.53
C TYR A 475 -27.63 -31.79 -22.50
N SER A 476 -27.28 -32.97 -23.02
CA SER A 476 -28.18 -33.72 -23.90
C SER A 476 -29.49 -34.05 -23.17
N GLU A 477 -30.61 -33.62 -23.77
CA GLU A 477 -32.03 -33.78 -23.38
C GLU A 477 -32.65 -32.76 -22.40
N ALA A 478 -33.15 -31.67 -23.00
CA ALA A 478 -34.50 -31.09 -22.89
C ALA A 478 -35.15 -30.76 -21.53
N GLY A 479 -34.54 -30.97 -20.37
CA GLY A 479 -35.25 -30.61 -19.14
C GLY A 479 -34.46 -30.67 -17.86
N GLU A 480 -33.57 -29.70 -17.63
CA GLU A 480 -33.16 -29.35 -16.27
C GLU A 480 -32.35 -28.04 -16.18
N ARG A 481 -33.02 -26.91 -16.47
CA ARG A 481 -32.60 -25.58 -15.96
C ARG A 481 -32.76 -25.45 -14.41
N LEU A 482 -32.85 -26.59 -13.71
CA LEU A 482 -33.06 -26.76 -12.27
C LEU A 482 -31.86 -27.46 -11.57
N LEU A 483 -30.73 -27.67 -12.27
CA LEU A 483 -29.55 -28.38 -11.72
C LEU A 483 -28.49 -27.48 -11.06
N THR A 484 -28.66 -26.16 -10.96
CA THR A 484 -27.72 -25.33 -10.18
C THR A 484 -27.68 -25.70 -8.69
N THR A 485 -28.58 -26.59 -8.24
CA THR A 485 -28.70 -27.10 -6.87
C THR A 485 -28.55 -28.61 -6.73
N SER A 486 -28.22 -29.37 -7.79
CA SER A 486 -28.07 -30.84 -7.67
C SER A 486 -26.61 -31.24 -7.45
N GLU A 487 -26.41 -32.32 -6.69
CA GLU A 487 -25.12 -33.00 -6.49
C GLU A 487 -24.51 -33.54 -7.81
N THR A 488 -25.25 -33.50 -8.91
CA THR A 488 -24.85 -34.06 -10.22
C THR A 488 -24.31 -33.02 -11.21
N PHE A 489 -24.40 -31.73 -10.92
CA PHE A 489 -23.97 -30.67 -11.84
C PHE A 489 -22.45 -30.66 -12.05
N LEU A 490 -21.67 -30.59 -10.96
CA LEU A 490 -20.21 -30.43 -11.03
C LEU A 490 -19.52 -31.53 -11.84
N PRO A 491 -19.77 -32.84 -11.60
CA PRO A 491 -19.11 -33.90 -12.37
C PRO A 491 -19.43 -33.79 -13.85
N ARG A 492 -20.70 -33.54 -14.18
CA ARG A 492 -21.15 -33.49 -15.57
C ARG A 492 -20.61 -32.26 -16.32
N ALA A 493 -20.59 -31.11 -15.65
CA ALA A 493 -20.03 -29.89 -16.21
C ALA A 493 -18.53 -30.06 -16.49
N ILE A 494 -17.79 -30.69 -15.57
CA ILE A 494 -16.35 -30.96 -15.72
C ILE A 494 -16.08 -31.95 -16.86
N GLU A 495 -16.89 -33.00 -17.03
CA GLU A 495 -16.77 -33.93 -18.16
C GLU A 495 -16.94 -33.27 -19.53
N LEU A 496 -17.75 -32.21 -19.62
CA LEU A 496 -18.02 -31.49 -20.86
C LEU A 496 -16.92 -30.49 -21.23
N LEU A 497 -15.98 -30.19 -20.32
CA LEU A 497 -14.93 -29.22 -20.58
C LEU A 497 -13.97 -29.70 -21.68
N SER A 498 -13.74 -28.83 -22.66
CA SER A 498 -12.75 -29.05 -23.74
C SER A 498 -11.32 -28.71 -23.34
N ILE A 499 -11.13 -28.05 -22.19
CA ILE A 499 -9.83 -27.66 -21.63
C ILE A 499 -9.77 -28.04 -20.14
N PRO A 500 -8.57 -28.28 -19.57
CA PRO A 500 -8.45 -28.62 -18.16
C PRO A 500 -8.90 -27.50 -17.21
N LEU A 501 -9.49 -27.90 -16.08
CA LEU A 501 -9.93 -27.01 -14.99
C LEU A 501 -8.83 -26.89 -13.95
N VAL A 502 -8.41 -25.66 -13.64
CA VAL A 502 -7.45 -25.37 -12.56
C VAL A 502 -8.17 -24.63 -11.45
N ILE A 503 -8.15 -25.17 -10.24
CA ILE A 503 -8.79 -24.61 -9.03
C ILE A 503 -7.70 -24.20 -8.06
N ILE A 504 -7.59 -22.91 -7.73
CA ILE A 504 -6.60 -22.37 -6.79
C ILE A 504 -7.30 -21.71 -5.60
N ILE A 505 -7.05 -22.20 -4.39
CA ILE A 505 -7.65 -21.62 -3.18
C ILE A 505 -6.56 -21.26 -2.17
N ASP A 506 -6.55 -20.00 -1.74
CA ASP A 506 -5.59 -19.47 -0.77
C ASP A 506 -6.27 -19.08 0.55
N GLY A 507 -5.63 -19.46 1.66
CA GLY A 507 -5.98 -18.97 3.01
C GLY A 507 -7.13 -19.72 3.69
N LEU A 508 -7.38 -20.99 3.36
CA LEU A 508 -8.41 -21.83 4.01
C LEU A 508 -8.14 -22.09 5.50
N ASP A 509 -6.90 -21.85 5.94
CA ASP A 509 -6.44 -21.91 7.33
C ASP A 509 -6.67 -20.60 8.10
N LYS A 510 -7.22 -19.57 7.46
CA LYS A 510 -7.52 -18.27 8.08
C LYS A 510 -8.91 -18.26 8.72
N GLY A 511 -9.05 -17.50 9.80
CA GLY A 511 -10.28 -17.42 10.60
C GLY A 511 -10.22 -18.26 11.87
N ASP A 512 -11.31 -18.25 12.64
CA ASP A 512 -11.40 -19.03 13.88
C ASP A 512 -11.51 -20.54 13.62
N ILE A 513 -11.35 -21.35 14.67
CA ILE A 513 -11.36 -22.81 14.57
C ILE A 513 -12.69 -23.39 14.07
N HIS A 514 -13.81 -22.69 14.28
CA HIS A 514 -15.11 -23.12 13.77
C HIS A 514 -15.23 -22.88 12.26
N GLN A 515 -14.71 -21.75 11.78
CA GLN A 515 -14.66 -21.42 10.36
C GLN A 515 -13.73 -22.36 9.59
N GLN A 516 -12.52 -22.59 10.10
CA GLN A 516 -11.57 -23.55 9.51
C GLN A 516 -12.21 -24.94 9.37
N ARG A 517 -12.91 -25.41 10.40
CA ARG A 517 -13.65 -26.69 10.36
C ARG A 517 -14.79 -26.67 9.34
N LYS A 518 -15.51 -25.56 9.20
CA LYS A 518 -16.57 -25.41 8.19
C LYS A 518 -15.99 -25.50 6.78
N TYR A 519 -14.88 -24.82 6.50
CA TYR A 519 -14.20 -24.91 5.21
C TYR A 519 -13.66 -26.31 4.92
N CYS A 520 -13.08 -26.97 5.91
CA CYS A 520 -12.61 -28.35 5.81
C CYS A 520 -13.74 -29.36 5.51
N ASN A 521 -14.98 -29.08 5.93
CA ASN A 521 -16.13 -29.97 5.72
C ASN A 521 -16.99 -29.64 4.49
N GLU A 522 -16.86 -28.44 3.90
CA GLU A 522 -17.71 -27.95 2.81
C GLU A 522 -16.96 -27.91 1.47
N PHE A 523 -16.34 -26.80 1.08
CA PHE A 523 -15.66 -26.66 -0.21
C PHE A 523 -14.18 -26.32 0.00
N PRO A 524 -13.24 -26.97 -0.71
CA PRO A 524 -13.45 -27.94 -1.80
C PRO A 524 -13.70 -29.39 -1.33
N PHE A 525 -13.45 -29.72 -0.07
CA PHE A 525 -13.34 -31.11 0.39
C PHE A 525 -14.64 -31.92 0.35
N GLY A 526 -15.77 -31.34 0.78
CA GLY A 526 -17.09 -31.96 0.70
C GLY A 526 -17.58 -32.24 -0.73
N TYR A 527 -16.99 -31.56 -1.72
CA TYR A 527 -17.22 -31.78 -3.16
C TYR A 527 -16.01 -32.41 -3.86
N TYR A 528 -15.00 -32.88 -3.12
CA TYR A 528 -13.74 -33.33 -3.71
C TYR A 528 -13.95 -34.48 -4.71
N ARG A 529 -14.88 -35.39 -4.40
CA ARG A 529 -15.26 -36.49 -5.28
C ARG A 529 -15.83 -35.97 -6.62
N ASP A 530 -16.64 -34.93 -6.57
CA ASP A 530 -17.35 -34.39 -7.72
C ASP A 530 -16.46 -33.49 -8.59
N LEU A 531 -15.46 -32.87 -7.98
CA LEU A 531 -14.45 -32.06 -8.67
C LEU A 531 -13.41 -32.91 -9.42
N ARG A 532 -13.33 -34.21 -9.11
CA ARG A 532 -12.24 -35.07 -9.57
C ARG A 532 -12.42 -35.52 -11.01
N SER A 533 -11.39 -35.28 -11.84
CA SER A 533 -11.30 -35.70 -13.23
C SER A 533 -9.84 -35.79 -13.65
N ASP A 534 -9.54 -36.48 -14.76
CA ASP A 534 -8.19 -36.56 -15.36
C ASP A 534 -7.63 -35.20 -15.79
N HIS A 535 -8.49 -34.19 -15.88
CA HIS A 535 -8.17 -32.85 -16.31
C HIS A 535 -8.57 -31.77 -15.29
N THR A 536 -8.75 -32.14 -14.01
CA THR A 536 -8.94 -31.17 -12.92
C THR A 536 -7.71 -31.12 -12.03
N TYR A 537 -7.14 -29.92 -11.85
CA TYR A 537 -5.98 -29.65 -11.01
C TYR A 537 -6.37 -28.75 -9.85
N ILE A 538 -6.24 -29.24 -8.61
CA ILE A 538 -6.57 -28.46 -7.41
C ILE A 538 -5.27 -28.06 -6.70
N VAL A 539 -5.11 -26.78 -6.40
CA VAL A 539 -3.99 -26.21 -5.66
C VAL A 539 -4.51 -25.47 -4.44
N LEU A 540 -4.03 -25.84 -3.25
CA LEU A 540 -4.36 -25.20 -1.99
C LEU A 540 -3.11 -24.63 -1.32
N SER A 541 -3.24 -23.53 -0.58
CA SER A 541 -2.21 -23.11 0.40
C SER A 541 -2.61 -23.47 1.82
N CYS A 542 -1.63 -23.86 2.64
CA CYS A 542 -1.84 -24.10 4.06
C CYS A 542 -0.57 -23.85 4.89
N GLU A 543 -0.75 -23.57 6.18
CA GLU A 543 0.33 -23.57 7.17
C GLU A 543 0.74 -24.97 7.58
N ASN A 544 2.04 -25.14 7.86
CA ASN A 544 2.69 -26.45 8.07
C ASN A 544 2.03 -27.35 9.12
N GLU A 545 1.39 -26.76 10.14
CA GLU A 545 0.78 -27.47 11.28
C GLU A 545 -0.71 -27.09 11.47
N SER A 546 -1.35 -26.56 10.41
CA SER A 546 -2.76 -26.15 10.47
C SER A 546 -3.73 -27.33 10.57
N ALA A 547 -4.93 -27.07 11.09
CA ALA A 547 -6.03 -28.04 11.04
C ALA A 547 -6.37 -28.44 9.59
N LEU A 548 -6.26 -27.48 8.66
CA LEU A 548 -6.39 -27.72 7.23
C LEU A 548 -5.36 -28.72 6.70
N TYR A 549 -4.09 -28.61 7.12
CA TYR A 549 -3.07 -29.57 6.72
C TYR A 549 -3.38 -30.98 7.23
N GLN A 550 -3.94 -31.11 8.44
CA GLN A 550 -4.41 -32.40 8.95
C GLN A 550 -5.55 -32.96 8.09
N GLU A 551 -6.47 -32.12 7.62
CA GLU A 551 -7.56 -32.53 6.72
C GLU A 551 -7.05 -32.97 5.34
N ILE A 552 -6.11 -32.23 4.75
CA ILE A 552 -5.49 -32.58 3.45
C ILE A 552 -4.87 -33.98 3.49
N ASN A 553 -4.34 -34.40 4.65
CA ASN A 553 -3.77 -35.74 4.82
C ASN A 553 -4.75 -36.90 4.63
N ASN A 554 -6.07 -36.63 4.65
CA ASN A 554 -7.11 -37.61 4.37
C ASN A 554 -7.30 -37.87 2.86
N TYR A 555 -6.66 -37.07 2.00
CA TYR A 555 -6.82 -37.11 0.54
C TYR A 555 -5.51 -37.41 -0.20
N TYR A 556 -5.62 -37.84 -1.45
CA TYR A 556 -4.48 -38.00 -2.36
C TYR A 556 -3.93 -36.62 -2.72
N HIS A 557 -2.68 -36.36 -2.33
CA HIS A 557 -2.05 -35.06 -2.55
C HIS A 557 -0.54 -35.15 -2.78
N TYR A 558 0.00 -34.07 -3.32
CA TYR A 558 1.39 -33.69 -3.39
C TYR A 558 1.64 -32.50 -2.48
N GLU A 559 2.84 -32.38 -1.94
CA GLU A 559 3.25 -31.25 -1.10
C GLU A 559 4.37 -30.45 -1.77
N LEU A 560 4.24 -29.12 -1.79
CA LEU A 560 5.29 -28.18 -2.16
C LEU A 560 5.63 -27.31 -0.95
N ASP A 561 6.80 -27.53 -0.35
CA ASP A 561 7.26 -26.75 0.79
C ASP A 561 7.89 -25.43 0.33
N LEU A 562 7.22 -24.32 0.67
CA LEU A 562 7.72 -22.97 0.43
C LEU A 562 8.73 -22.61 1.52
N LYS A 563 9.99 -22.42 1.11
CA LYS A 563 11.04 -22.00 2.03
C LYS A 563 10.98 -20.49 2.30
N PRO A 564 11.41 -20.03 3.48
CA PRO A 564 11.59 -18.61 3.76
C PRO A 564 12.50 -17.95 2.72
N LEU A 565 12.28 -16.65 2.46
CA LEU A 565 13.15 -15.87 1.58
C LEU A 565 14.57 -15.83 2.14
N THR A 566 15.56 -15.86 1.25
CA THR A 566 16.96 -15.61 1.60
C THR A 566 17.16 -14.15 2.03
N ASN A 567 18.26 -13.84 2.73
CA ASN A 567 18.57 -12.46 3.14
C ASN A 567 18.63 -11.50 1.95
N GLU A 568 19.16 -11.93 0.81
CA GLU A 568 19.23 -11.14 -0.43
C GLU A 568 17.83 -10.84 -0.99
N GLN A 569 16.98 -11.86 -1.04
CA GLN A 569 15.59 -11.72 -1.45
C GLN A 569 14.78 -10.80 -0.51
N CYS A 570 15.02 -10.88 0.80
CA CYS A 570 14.45 -9.96 1.78
C CYS A 570 14.89 -8.52 1.53
N SER A 571 16.18 -8.29 1.23
CA SER A 571 16.68 -6.94 0.90
C SER A 571 16.01 -6.37 -0.34
N LEU A 572 15.88 -7.15 -1.42
CA LEU A 572 15.18 -6.74 -2.64
C LEU A 572 13.71 -6.40 -2.38
N TYR A 573 13.01 -7.21 -1.59
CA TYR A 573 11.63 -6.95 -1.18
C TYR A 573 11.51 -5.61 -0.42
N ILE A 574 12.40 -5.40 0.55
CA ILE A 574 12.43 -4.19 1.38
C ILE A 574 12.74 -2.96 0.54
N GLU A 575 13.71 -3.02 -0.36
CA GLU A 575 14.07 -1.93 -1.27
C GLU A 575 12.91 -1.58 -2.21
N GLY A 576 12.25 -2.58 -2.81
CA GLY A 576 11.08 -2.37 -3.66
C GLY A 576 9.93 -1.71 -2.91
N PHE A 577 9.64 -2.18 -1.69
CA PHE A 577 8.61 -1.60 -0.83
C PHE A 577 8.91 -0.13 -0.50
N PHE A 578 10.13 0.16 -0.03
CA PHE A 578 10.54 1.51 0.37
C PHE A 578 10.58 2.51 -0.79
N THR A 579 11.09 2.09 -1.95
CA THR A 579 11.08 2.90 -3.18
C THR A 579 9.67 3.35 -3.54
N ARG A 580 8.67 2.47 -3.42
CA ARG A 580 7.27 2.78 -3.75
C ARG A 580 6.64 3.82 -2.82
N PHE A 581 7.02 3.82 -1.55
CA PHE A 581 6.53 4.81 -0.58
C PHE A 581 7.43 6.03 -0.48
N ASN A 582 8.36 6.24 -1.42
CA ASN A 582 9.34 7.33 -1.39
C ASN A 582 10.10 7.44 -0.05
N LYS A 583 10.25 6.31 0.64
CA LYS A 583 10.94 6.22 1.92
C LYS A 583 12.35 5.74 1.61
N ILE A 584 13.33 6.62 1.64
CA ILE A 584 14.73 6.23 1.43
C ILE A 584 15.16 5.40 2.64
N ASN A 585 15.70 4.21 2.39
CA ASN A 585 16.25 3.34 3.42
C ASN A 585 17.55 3.99 3.95
N THR A 586 17.44 4.87 4.95
CA THR A 586 18.61 5.40 5.65
C THR A 586 19.20 4.28 6.49
N LYS A 587 20.32 3.72 6.03
CA LYS A 587 21.15 2.75 6.77
C LYS A 587 21.52 3.26 8.16
#